data_AF-A0A1X0U4E2-F1
#
_entry.id   AF-A0A1X0U4E2-F1
#
_cell.length_a   1.000
_cell.length_b   1.000
_cell.length_c   1.000
_cell.angle_alpha   90.00
_cell.angle_beta   90.00
_cell.angle_gamma   90.00
#
_symmetry.space_group_name_H-M   'P 1'
#
loop_
_entity.id
_entity.type
_entity.pdbx_description
1 polymer ?
#
loop_
_entity_poly.entity_id
_entity_poly.type
_entity_poly.pdbx_seq_one_letter_code
_entity_poly.pdbx_strand_id
1 'polypeptide(L)'
;MVNLSTLNLLGFNEIFSFSRGKDVLKKYKVTNKFNGVSDHGASNNYYYGFSIPFGYFMLEYEKSKYDYAQIINAAYNLYTYKGRSESDSLSLAYTFYRDSNFKNSAYVKLFKRKNKNYLEDYELDNQARRNAGYEIGVRSSWNSYNQAFSARLAYKKGTGIFDSQPDPLEDSGEATSRFALINLNLNYKYKFEIPLSYDLNINARYGLNKLSLQDKFSIGGYYSVRGFDGESSLVGNHGVIIRNTLSYSYYKNNSIYAGVDAGMVRATSSGIKDENTLAGYALGLKGYIKAYNRLSYDISISKPLYKPKSFETRSTNVNFIISYEF
;
A
#
# COMPACT_ATOMS: atom_id res chain seq x y z
N MET A 1 7.07 -14.22 2.44
CA MET A 1 5.59 -14.23 2.52
C MET A 1 5.11 -15.53 1.92
N VAL A 2 4.11 -16.15 2.52
CA VAL A 2 3.43 -17.36 2.01
C VAL A 2 1.99 -16.96 1.69
N ASN A 3 1.51 -17.32 0.50
CA ASN A 3 0.13 -17.13 0.07
C ASN A 3 -0.46 -18.49 -0.30
N LEU A 4 -1.69 -18.75 0.11
CA LEU A 4 -2.47 -19.93 -0.26
C LEU A 4 -3.83 -19.45 -0.76
N SER A 5 -4.27 -19.94 -1.91
CA SER A 5 -5.61 -19.68 -2.43
C SER A 5 -6.29 -20.98 -2.83
N THR A 6 -7.56 -21.12 -2.48
CA THR A 6 -8.41 -22.24 -2.91
C THR A 6 -9.59 -21.71 -3.70
N LEU A 7 -10.05 -22.51 -4.66
CA LEU A 7 -11.14 -22.19 -5.56
C LEU A 7 -12.27 -23.21 -5.39
N ASN A 8 -13.50 -22.72 -5.31
CA ASN A 8 -14.72 -23.52 -5.38
C ASN A 8 -14.79 -24.71 -4.39
N LEU A 9 -14.39 -24.48 -3.13
CA LEU A 9 -14.52 -25.43 -2.03
C LEU A 9 -15.97 -25.72 -1.62
N LEU A 10 -16.87 -24.73 -1.73
CA LEU A 10 -18.27 -24.78 -1.32
C LEU A 10 -19.23 -24.98 -2.52
N GLY A 11 -18.72 -24.93 -3.75
CA GLY A 11 -19.53 -25.10 -4.96
C GLY A 11 -20.18 -23.82 -5.50
N PHE A 12 -19.82 -22.64 -4.98
CA PHE A 12 -20.40 -21.35 -5.37
C PHE A 12 -19.48 -20.50 -6.25
N ASN A 13 -18.44 -21.10 -6.84
CA ASN A 13 -17.37 -20.39 -7.57
C ASN A 13 -16.63 -19.37 -6.70
N GLU A 14 -16.51 -19.64 -5.41
CA GLU A 14 -15.86 -18.77 -4.45
C GLU A 14 -14.34 -18.96 -4.38
N ILE A 15 -13.63 -17.94 -3.92
CA ILE A 15 -12.18 -17.93 -3.71
C ILE A 15 -11.91 -17.66 -2.24
N PHE A 16 -11.13 -18.53 -1.60
CA PHE A 16 -10.53 -18.26 -0.30
C PHE A 16 -9.05 -17.97 -0.48
N SER A 17 -8.57 -16.92 0.20
CA SER A 17 -7.18 -16.51 0.17
C SER A 17 -6.66 -16.36 1.58
N PHE A 18 -5.50 -16.93 1.85
CA PHE A 18 -4.76 -16.77 3.10
C PHE A 18 -3.35 -16.29 2.80
N SER A 19 -2.85 -15.33 3.56
CA SER A 19 -1.42 -15.03 3.52
C SER A 19 -0.82 -14.75 4.88
N ARG A 20 0.47 -15.08 4.99
CA ARG A 20 1.31 -14.78 6.14
C ARG A 20 2.65 -14.25 5.65
N GLY A 21 3.03 -13.08 6.14
CA GLY A 21 4.39 -12.57 6.00
C GLY A 21 4.99 -12.28 7.36
N LYS A 22 6.32 -12.34 7.37
CA LYS A 22 7.14 -12.13 8.55
C LYS A 22 8.50 -11.65 8.08
N ASP A 23 9.07 -10.70 8.81
CA ASP A 23 10.44 -10.28 8.58
C ASP A 23 11.41 -11.38 9.02
N VAL A 24 12.33 -11.72 8.11
CA VAL A 24 13.32 -12.79 8.32
C VAL A 24 14.74 -12.26 8.47
N LEU A 25 15.00 -11.01 8.10
CA LEU A 25 16.31 -10.37 8.23
C LEU A 25 16.32 -9.44 9.45
N LYS A 26 17.32 -9.57 10.32
CA LYS A 26 17.53 -8.71 11.51
C LYS A 26 18.07 -7.30 11.14
N LYS A 27 17.58 -6.72 10.04
CA LYS A 27 18.10 -5.48 9.42
C LYS A 27 18.01 -4.25 10.34
N TYR A 28 17.27 -4.34 11.44
CA TYR A 28 17.03 -3.27 12.41
C TYR A 28 17.58 -3.60 13.81
N LYS A 29 18.75 -4.25 13.90
CA LYS A 29 19.42 -4.46 15.19
C LYS A 29 19.94 -3.12 15.73
N VAL A 30 19.47 -2.76 16.92
CA VAL A 30 19.86 -1.58 17.67
C VAL A 30 20.70 -2.03 18.85
N THR A 31 21.88 -1.43 19.03
CA THR A 31 22.78 -1.70 20.16
C THR A 31 22.86 -0.45 21.02
N ASN A 32 22.54 -0.59 22.30
CA ASN A 32 22.70 0.48 23.26
C ASN A 32 24.18 0.67 23.59
N LYS A 33 24.67 1.91 23.49
CA LYS A 33 26.09 2.25 23.67
C LYS A 33 26.55 2.20 25.12
N PHE A 34 25.64 2.30 26.08
CA PHE A 34 25.94 2.33 27.51
C PHE A 34 26.06 0.91 28.10
N ASN A 35 25.11 0.03 27.81
CA ASN A 35 25.07 -1.32 28.40
C ASN A 35 25.43 -2.45 27.40
N GLY A 36 25.65 -2.14 26.12
CA GLY A 36 26.00 -3.11 25.08
C GLY A 36 24.86 -4.05 24.66
N VAL A 37 23.68 -3.95 25.28
CA VAL A 37 22.52 -4.78 24.95
C VAL A 37 22.07 -4.45 23.54
N SER A 38 21.68 -5.50 22.80
CA SER A 38 21.19 -5.34 21.44
C SER A 38 19.88 -6.07 21.24
N ASP A 39 18.94 -5.42 20.56
CA ASP A 39 17.69 -6.02 20.12
C ASP A 39 17.34 -5.58 18.69
N HIS A 40 16.26 -6.10 18.11
CA HIS A 40 15.88 -5.86 16.74
C HIS A 40 14.37 -5.75 16.58
N GLY A 41 13.96 -4.90 15.64
CA GLY A 41 12.57 -4.85 15.24
C GLY A 41 12.10 -6.12 14.53
N ALA A 42 10.80 -6.33 14.51
CA ALA A 42 10.15 -7.42 13.79
C ALA A 42 8.76 -7.00 13.33
N SER A 43 8.31 -7.51 12.19
CA SER A 43 6.92 -7.38 11.77
C SER A 43 6.32 -8.70 11.31
N ASN A 44 5.02 -8.83 11.49
CA ASN A 44 4.21 -9.95 11.04
C ASN A 44 2.92 -9.43 10.43
N ASN A 45 2.50 -10.01 9.31
CA ASN A 45 1.20 -9.73 8.73
C ASN A 45 0.44 -11.03 8.43
N TYR A 46 -0.87 -10.98 8.63
CA TYR A 46 -1.82 -12.04 8.31
C TYR A 46 -2.93 -11.44 7.46
N TYR A 47 -3.40 -12.19 6.48
CA TYR A 47 -4.53 -11.82 5.63
C TYR A 47 -5.43 -13.02 5.40
N TYR A 48 -6.73 -12.76 5.42
CA TYR A 48 -7.79 -13.68 5.03
C TYR A 48 -8.71 -12.94 4.06
N GLY A 49 -8.97 -13.57 2.91
CA GLY A 49 -9.86 -13.08 1.89
C GLY A 49 -10.88 -14.14 1.54
N PHE A 50 -12.12 -13.72 1.32
CA PHE A 50 -13.19 -14.54 0.78
C PHE A 50 -13.91 -13.74 -0.30
N SER A 51 -14.11 -14.32 -1.48
CA SER A 51 -14.88 -13.67 -2.54
C SER A 51 -15.80 -14.66 -3.23
N ILE A 52 -17.04 -14.27 -3.48
CA ILE A 52 -18.06 -15.10 -4.12
C ILE A 52 -18.80 -14.28 -5.19
N PRO A 53 -18.77 -14.71 -6.46
CA PRO A 53 -19.55 -14.10 -7.51
C PRO A 53 -20.97 -14.70 -7.57
N PHE A 54 -21.98 -13.88 -7.87
CA PHE A 54 -23.33 -14.33 -8.17
C PHE A 54 -23.97 -13.44 -9.23
N GLY A 55 -23.99 -13.93 -10.48
CA GLY A 55 -24.38 -13.15 -11.64
C GLY A 55 -23.46 -11.94 -11.87
N TYR A 56 -24.04 -10.73 -11.90
CA TYR A 56 -23.31 -9.47 -12.04
C TYR A 56 -22.80 -8.91 -10.71
N PHE A 57 -23.09 -9.58 -9.60
CA PHE A 57 -22.64 -9.20 -8.27
C PHE A 57 -21.40 -9.95 -7.82
N MET A 58 -20.64 -9.32 -6.93
CA MET A 58 -19.48 -9.89 -6.27
C MET A 58 -19.49 -9.44 -4.81
N LEU A 59 -19.50 -10.40 -3.89
CA LEU A 59 -19.34 -10.17 -2.46
C LEU A 59 -17.90 -10.51 -2.07
N GLU A 60 -17.23 -9.60 -1.38
CA GLU A 60 -15.84 -9.73 -0.95
C GLU A 60 -15.73 -9.43 0.55
N TYR A 61 -15.11 -10.32 1.31
CA TYR A 61 -14.75 -10.11 2.70
C TYR A 61 -13.23 -10.17 2.84
N GLU A 62 -12.65 -9.21 3.54
CA GLU A 62 -11.21 -9.12 3.76
C GLU A 62 -10.93 -8.85 5.24
N LYS A 63 -10.00 -9.60 5.81
CA LYS A 63 -9.47 -9.38 7.16
C LYS A 63 -7.96 -9.37 7.14
N SER A 64 -7.35 -8.34 7.70
CA SER A 64 -5.91 -8.26 7.87
C SER A 64 -5.52 -7.91 9.30
N LYS A 65 -4.36 -8.43 9.71
CA LYS A 65 -3.71 -8.10 10.97
C LYS A 65 -2.24 -7.85 10.72
N TYR A 66 -1.73 -6.75 11.24
CA TYR A 66 -0.33 -6.37 11.18
C TYR A 66 0.18 -6.07 12.59
N ASP A 67 1.25 -6.73 12.98
CA ASP A 67 1.96 -6.50 14.23
C ASP A 67 3.39 -6.05 13.89
N TYR A 68 3.88 -5.02 14.57
CA TYR A 68 5.27 -4.59 14.47
C TYR A 68 5.85 -4.31 15.86
N ALA A 69 7.17 -4.44 15.96
CA ALA A 69 7.98 -4.04 17.09
C ALA A 69 9.19 -3.25 16.57
N GLN A 70 9.44 -2.10 17.18
CA GLN A 70 10.55 -1.22 16.87
C GLN A 70 11.33 -0.93 18.16
N ILE A 71 12.65 -1.01 18.07
CA ILE A 71 13.52 -0.73 19.20
C ILE A 71 13.89 0.75 19.23
N ILE A 72 13.63 1.40 20.35
CA ILE A 72 14.00 2.77 20.67
C ILE A 72 15.26 2.71 21.53
N ASN A 73 16.34 3.33 21.05
CA ASN A 73 17.57 3.47 21.82
C ASN A 73 17.46 4.67 22.77
N ALA A 74 17.19 4.42 24.05
CA ALA A 74 17.26 5.46 25.08
C ALA A 74 18.66 5.54 25.69
N ALA A 75 18.88 6.51 26.59
CA ALA A 75 20.20 6.79 27.16
C ALA A 75 20.85 5.58 27.84
N TYR A 76 20.07 4.81 28.61
CA TYR A 76 20.59 3.71 29.44
C TYR A 76 20.03 2.33 29.07
N ASN A 77 18.90 2.27 28.37
CA ASN A 77 18.17 1.04 28.05
C ASN A 77 17.65 1.06 26.61
N LEU A 78 17.30 -0.12 26.11
CA LEU A 78 16.49 -0.25 24.90
C LEU A 78 15.02 -0.38 25.31
N TYR A 79 14.15 0.33 24.61
CA TYR A 79 12.71 0.19 24.77
C TYR A 79 12.06 -0.37 23.50
N THR A 80 11.06 -1.22 23.63
CA THR A 80 10.32 -1.80 22.52
C THR A 80 9.00 -1.07 22.32
N TYR A 81 8.87 -0.34 21.22
CA TYR A 81 7.59 0.21 20.78
C TYR A 81 6.89 -0.81 19.88
N LYS A 82 5.71 -1.27 20.29
CA LYS A 82 4.92 -2.25 19.55
C LYS A 82 3.66 -1.60 19.00
N GLY A 83 3.22 -2.03 17.82
CA GLY A 83 1.91 -1.64 17.32
C GLY A 83 1.19 -2.80 16.67
N ARG A 84 -0.13 -2.79 16.84
CA ARG A 84 -1.07 -3.77 16.28
C ARG A 84 -2.15 -3.06 15.52
N SER A 85 -2.30 -3.41 14.26
CA SER A 85 -3.35 -2.94 13.36
C SER A 85 -4.21 -4.11 12.90
N GLU A 86 -5.51 -3.98 13.05
CA GLU A 86 -6.50 -4.94 12.56
C GLU A 86 -7.46 -4.20 11.63
N SER A 87 -7.78 -4.80 10.49
CA SER A 87 -8.73 -4.25 9.52
C SER A 87 -9.66 -5.35 9.04
N ASP A 88 -10.96 -5.08 9.08
CA ASP A 88 -12.00 -5.92 8.51
C ASP A 88 -12.77 -5.11 7.47
N SER A 89 -13.16 -5.72 6.34
CA SER A 89 -14.03 -5.08 5.37
C SER A 89 -14.94 -6.07 4.66
N LEU A 90 -16.14 -5.60 4.31
CA LEU A 90 -17.13 -6.32 3.53
C LEU A 90 -17.56 -5.43 2.36
N SER A 91 -17.50 -5.94 1.14
CA SER A 91 -17.75 -5.18 -0.09
C SER A 91 -18.73 -5.92 -0.98
N LEU A 92 -19.72 -5.19 -1.49
CA LEU A 92 -20.64 -5.67 -2.53
C LEU A 92 -20.45 -4.81 -3.77
N ALA A 93 -20.11 -5.44 -4.89
CA ALA A 93 -19.96 -4.80 -6.18
C ALA A 93 -21.01 -5.29 -7.17
N TYR A 94 -21.49 -4.40 -8.04
CA TYR A 94 -22.41 -4.69 -9.15
C TYR A 94 -21.79 -4.24 -10.47
N THR A 95 -21.69 -5.15 -11.44
CA THR A 95 -21.30 -4.83 -12.82
C THR A 95 -22.51 -4.38 -13.61
N PHE A 96 -22.67 -3.07 -13.79
CA PHE A 96 -23.81 -2.49 -14.52
C PHE A 96 -23.61 -2.44 -16.03
N TYR A 97 -22.37 -2.58 -16.52
CA TYR A 97 -22.08 -2.64 -17.95
C TYR A 97 -20.89 -3.57 -18.24
N ARG A 98 -21.04 -4.41 -19.26
CA ARG A 98 -19.96 -5.25 -19.78
C ARG A 98 -20.16 -5.54 -21.26
N ASP A 99 -19.09 -5.42 -22.03
CA ASP A 99 -18.97 -5.94 -23.38
C ASP A 99 -17.63 -6.68 -23.55
N SER A 100 -17.20 -6.95 -24.79
CA SER A 100 -15.95 -7.65 -25.09
C SER A 100 -14.69 -6.92 -24.61
N ASN A 101 -14.74 -5.59 -24.51
CA ASN A 101 -13.59 -4.74 -24.23
C ASN A 101 -13.76 -3.96 -22.92
N PHE A 102 -14.98 -3.65 -22.49
CA PHE A 102 -15.29 -2.80 -21.35
C PHE A 102 -15.96 -3.57 -20.22
N LYS A 103 -15.63 -3.18 -18.98
CA LYS A 103 -16.32 -3.61 -17.76
C LYS A 103 -16.42 -2.43 -16.81
N ASN A 104 -17.64 -2.03 -16.48
CA ASN A 104 -17.91 -0.99 -15.49
C ASN A 104 -18.69 -1.56 -14.30
N SER A 105 -18.28 -1.18 -13.09
CA SER A 105 -18.88 -1.67 -11.85
C SER A 105 -18.97 -0.56 -10.83
N ALA A 106 -20.00 -0.59 -10.00
CA ALA A 106 -20.12 0.22 -8.79
C ALA A 106 -20.00 -0.69 -7.56
N TYR A 107 -19.51 -0.17 -6.44
CA TYR A 107 -19.40 -0.95 -5.21
C TYR A 107 -19.65 -0.11 -3.96
N VAL A 108 -20.10 -0.79 -2.91
CA VAL A 108 -20.16 -0.27 -1.55
C VAL A 108 -19.34 -1.20 -0.66
N LYS A 109 -18.44 -0.64 0.15
CA LYS A 109 -17.58 -1.36 1.10
C LYS A 109 -17.78 -0.80 2.50
N LEU A 110 -18.12 -1.64 3.46
CA LEU A 110 -18.04 -1.33 4.89
C LEU A 110 -16.66 -1.71 5.40
N PHE A 111 -16.07 -0.89 6.26
CA PHE A 111 -14.77 -1.18 6.86
C PHE A 111 -14.77 -0.89 8.36
N LYS A 112 -13.94 -1.64 9.09
CA LYS A 112 -13.63 -1.43 10.50
C LYS A 112 -12.13 -1.59 10.69
N ARG A 113 -11.52 -0.68 11.44
CA ARG A 113 -10.09 -0.66 11.75
C ARG A 113 -9.88 -0.41 13.23
N LYS A 114 -8.92 -1.14 13.80
CA LYS A 114 -8.50 -1.01 15.18
C LYS A 114 -6.97 -0.93 15.22
N ASN A 115 -6.45 0.12 15.82
CA ASN A 115 -5.03 0.34 16.00
C ASN A 115 -4.75 0.54 17.48
N LYS A 116 -3.75 -0.19 17.98
CA LYS A 116 -3.24 -0.08 19.34
C LYS A 116 -1.72 0.00 19.30
N ASN A 117 -1.15 0.88 20.09
CA ASN A 117 0.29 1.00 20.24
C ASN A 117 0.67 0.80 21.70
N TYR A 118 1.88 0.30 21.92
CA TYR A 118 2.40 -0.06 23.22
C TYR A 118 3.84 0.44 23.33
N LEU A 119 4.20 0.89 24.53
CA LEU A 119 5.59 1.01 24.93
C LEU A 119 5.87 -0.11 25.93
N GLU A 120 6.76 -1.03 25.56
CA GLU A 120 6.90 -2.34 26.19
C GLU A 120 5.59 -3.13 26.19
N ASP A 121 4.99 -3.29 27.36
CA ASP A 121 3.72 -3.98 27.60
C ASP A 121 2.62 -2.99 28.04
N TYR A 122 2.93 -1.69 28.11
CA TYR A 122 1.99 -0.64 28.47
C TYR A 122 1.27 -0.10 27.24
N GLU A 123 -0.06 -0.15 27.21
CA GLU A 123 -0.87 0.41 26.12
C GLU A 123 -0.87 1.94 26.16
N LEU A 124 -0.60 2.56 25.01
CA LEU A 124 -0.68 4.00 24.83
C LEU A 124 -2.11 4.38 24.43
N ASP A 125 -2.99 4.54 25.42
CA ASP A 125 -4.41 4.83 25.19
C ASP A 125 -4.65 6.09 24.34
N ASN A 126 -3.79 7.11 24.49
CA ASN A 126 -3.82 8.33 23.69
C ASN A 126 -3.45 8.12 22.20
N GLN A 127 -2.98 6.93 21.82
CA GLN A 127 -2.70 6.54 20.44
C GLN A 127 -3.66 5.45 19.93
N ALA A 128 -4.49 4.88 20.81
CA ALA A 128 -5.47 3.87 20.43
C ALA A 128 -6.57 4.48 19.55
N ARG A 129 -6.89 3.79 18.44
CA ARG A 129 -7.85 4.28 17.44
C ARG A 129 -8.77 3.16 17.00
N ARG A 130 -10.08 3.43 16.98
CA ARG A 130 -11.09 2.50 16.44
C ARG A 130 -11.99 3.25 15.46
N ASN A 131 -11.76 3.03 14.17
CA ASN A 131 -12.42 3.76 13.09
C ASN A 131 -13.23 2.80 12.22
N ALA A 132 -14.45 3.16 11.88
CA ALA A 132 -15.27 2.39 10.96
C ALA A 132 -16.05 3.30 10.04
N GLY A 133 -16.53 2.77 8.92
CA GLY A 133 -17.30 3.56 7.98
C GLY A 133 -17.53 2.84 6.68
N TYR A 134 -17.70 3.62 5.63
CA TYR A 134 -18.03 3.11 4.32
C TYR A 134 -17.19 3.75 3.21
N GLU A 135 -17.08 3.03 2.10
CA GLU A 135 -16.50 3.49 0.85
C GLU A 135 -17.49 3.17 -0.27
N ILE A 136 -17.79 4.16 -1.11
CA ILE A 136 -18.58 3.97 -2.33
C ILE A 136 -17.68 4.33 -3.50
N GLY A 137 -17.66 3.50 -4.52
CA GLY A 137 -16.81 3.77 -5.67
C GLY A 137 -17.28 3.13 -6.96
N VAL A 138 -16.64 3.59 -8.04
CA VAL A 138 -16.81 3.06 -9.39
C VAL A 138 -15.49 2.52 -9.89
N ARG A 139 -15.55 1.45 -10.67
CA ARG A 139 -14.43 0.80 -11.34
C ARG A 139 -14.76 0.74 -12.83
N SER A 140 -13.81 1.13 -13.66
CA SER A 140 -13.88 0.98 -15.11
C SER A 140 -12.64 0.24 -15.57
N SER A 141 -12.81 -0.73 -16.46
CA SER A 141 -11.71 -1.39 -17.15
C SER A 141 -12.04 -1.45 -18.63
N TRP A 142 -11.07 -1.07 -19.44
CA TRP A 142 -11.08 -1.21 -20.88
C TRP A 142 -9.85 -2.00 -21.29
N ASN A 143 -10.03 -3.06 -22.06
CA ASN A 143 -8.94 -3.85 -22.62
C ASN A 143 -9.13 -3.94 -24.12
N SER A 144 -8.03 -3.79 -24.85
CA SER A 144 -7.92 -4.00 -26.28
C SER A 144 -6.69 -4.88 -26.55
N TYR A 145 -6.45 -5.25 -27.81
CA TYR A 145 -5.36 -6.16 -28.20
C TYR A 145 -3.99 -5.75 -27.64
N ASN A 146 -3.65 -4.45 -27.74
CA ASN A 146 -2.36 -3.92 -27.31
C ASN A 146 -2.45 -2.87 -26.18
N GLN A 147 -3.64 -2.63 -25.63
CA GLN A 147 -3.85 -1.61 -24.60
C GLN A 147 -4.71 -2.14 -23.46
N ALA A 148 -4.41 -1.70 -22.24
CA ALA A 148 -5.28 -1.95 -21.10
C ALA A 148 -5.36 -0.69 -20.24
N PHE A 149 -6.57 -0.28 -19.90
CA PHE A 149 -6.85 0.83 -19.01
C PHE A 149 -7.71 0.33 -17.85
N SER A 150 -7.42 0.80 -16.65
CA SER A 150 -8.32 0.67 -15.51
C SER A 150 -8.34 1.95 -14.69
N ALA A 151 -9.54 2.31 -14.23
CA ALA A 151 -9.78 3.45 -13.39
C ALA A 151 -10.62 3.05 -12.17
N ARG A 152 -10.31 3.65 -11.02
CA ARG A 152 -11.12 3.56 -9.80
C ARG A 152 -11.24 4.94 -9.18
N LEU A 153 -12.47 5.36 -8.94
CA LEU A 153 -12.79 6.56 -8.17
C LEU A 153 -13.63 6.13 -6.97
N ALA A 154 -13.23 6.57 -5.77
CA ALA A 154 -13.91 6.16 -4.54
C ALA A 154 -14.00 7.30 -3.54
N TYR A 155 -15.17 7.46 -2.94
CA TYR A 155 -15.41 8.31 -1.78
C TYR A 155 -15.41 7.43 -0.52
N LYS A 156 -14.59 7.77 0.47
CA LYS A 156 -14.47 7.04 1.72
C LYS A 156 -14.78 7.95 2.89
N LYS A 157 -15.64 7.50 3.80
CA LYS A 157 -16.08 8.26 4.97
C LYS A 157 -15.97 7.43 6.24
N GLY A 158 -15.32 7.99 7.25
CA GLY A 158 -15.36 7.52 8.63
C GLY A 158 -16.66 7.94 9.33
N THR A 159 -17.20 7.08 10.17
CA THR A 159 -18.50 7.22 10.85
C THR A 159 -18.43 6.63 12.26
N GLY A 160 -19.48 6.78 13.06
CA GLY A 160 -19.57 6.21 14.41
C GLY A 160 -20.03 4.76 14.50
N ILE A 161 -20.19 4.06 13.37
CA ILE A 161 -20.67 2.66 13.37
C ILE A 161 -19.65 1.72 14.05
N PHE A 162 -20.10 0.53 14.46
CA PHE A 162 -19.25 -0.51 15.09
C PHE A 162 -18.41 -0.02 16.28
N ASP A 163 -19.02 0.81 17.13
CA ASP A 163 -18.43 1.47 18.29
C ASP A 163 -17.21 2.34 17.96
N SER A 164 -17.14 2.91 16.76
CA SER A 164 -16.02 3.77 16.39
C SER A 164 -15.87 4.98 17.33
N GLN A 165 -14.67 5.11 17.90
CA GLN A 165 -14.33 6.15 18.84
C GLN A 165 -13.89 7.45 18.12
N PRO A 166 -14.07 8.62 18.75
CA PRO A 166 -13.42 9.85 18.33
C PRO A 166 -11.91 9.69 18.21
N ASP A 167 -11.30 10.53 17.37
CA ASP A 167 -9.84 10.60 17.28
C ASP A 167 -9.29 11.22 18.57
N PRO A 168 -8.20 10.70 19.18
CA PRO A 168 -7.56 11.37 20.31
C PRO A 168 -7.14 12.82 20.02
N LEU A 169 -7.00 13.18 18.75
CA LEU A 169 -6.66 14.53 18.28
C LEU A 169 -7.90 15.32 17.77
N GLU A 170 -9.11 14.85 18.07
CA GLU A 170 -10.36 15.53 17.67
C GLU A 170 -10.58 16.80 18.50
N ASP A 171 -10.22 16.79 19.79
CA ASP A 171 -10.35 17.94 20.71
C ASP A 171 -9.39 19.09 20.37
N SER A 172 -8.17 18.78 19.94
CA SER A 172 -7.24 19.78 19.38
C SER A 172 -7.63 20.22 17.97
N GLY A 173 -8.61 19.54 17.38
CA GLY A 173 -9.05 19.74 16.01
C GLY A 173 -7.94 19.42 15.01
N GLU A 174 -6.96 18.56 15.29
CA GLU A 174 -5.90 18.23 14.33
C GLU A 174 -6.26 17.07 13.40
N ALA A 175 -7.19 16.20 13.82
CA ALA A 175 -7.70 15.09 13.04
C ALA A 175 -9.15 14.75 13.45
N THR A 176 -9.86 13.96 12.64
CA THR A 176 -11.18 13.43 13.01
C THR A 176 -11.32 11.97 12.63
N SER A 177 -11.99 11.20 13.49
CA SER A 177 -12.41 9.84 13.19
C SER A 177 -13.50 9.79 12.10
N ARG A 178 -14.21 10.90 11.90
CA ARG A 178 -15.26 11.13 10.91
C ARG A 178 -14.69 11.74 9.63
N PHE A 179 -13.52 11.24 9.22
CA PHE A 179 -12.83 11.74 8.05
C PHE A 179 -13.63 11.51 6.77
N ALA A 180 -13.37 12.30 5.73
CA ALA A 180 -13.88 12.07 4.38
C ALA A 180 -12.76 12.31 3.37
N LEU A 181 -12.62 11.41 2.39
CA LEU A 181 -11.58 11.51 1.37
C LEU A 181 -12.03 10.89 0.05
N ILE A 182 -11.40 11.36 -1.03
CA ILE A 182 -11.57 10.83 -2.38
C ILE A 182 -10.26 10.15 -2.79
N ASN A 183 -10.34 8.93 -3.32
CA ASN A 183 -9.22 8.21 -3.91
C ASN A 183 -9.44 8.05 -5.42
N LEU A 184 -8.39 8.31 -6.20
CA LEU A 184 -8.34 8.05 -7.64
C LEU A 184 -7.18 7.12 -7.95
N ASN A 185 -7.44 6.03 -8.66
CA ASN A 185 -6.40 5.14 -9.19
C ASN A 185 -6.60 4.98 -10.69
N LEU A 186 -5.57 5.24 -11.48
CA LEU A 186 -5.55 5.05 -12.93
C LEU A 186 -4.36 4.17 -13.30
N ASN A 187 -4.58 3.16 -14.13
CA ASN A 187 -3.51 2.35 -14.68
C ASN A 187 -3.71 2.25 -16.19
N TYR A 188 -2.67 2.51 -16.95
CA TYR A 188 -2.66 2.40 -18.39
C TYR A 188 -1.45 1.57 -18.83
N LYS A 189 -1.69 0.62 -19.72
CA LYS A 189 -0.67 -0.25 -20.30
C LYS A 189 -0.76 -0.19 -21.81
N TYR A 190 0.37 -0.08 -22.47
CA TYR A 190 0.48 -0.10 -23.91
C TYR A 190 1.59 -1.07 -24.33
N LYS A 191 1.29 -1.98 -25.26
CA LYS A 191 2.26 -2.87 -25.89
C LYS A 191 2.54 -2.36 -27.30
N PHE A 192 3.80 -2.09 -27.60
CA PHE A 192 4.22 -1.71 -28.94
C PHE A 192 4.31 -2.96 -29.83
N GLU A 193 4.46 -2.75 -31.15
CA GLU A 193 4.69 -3.85 -32.11
C GLU A 193 6.11 -4.44 -31.96
N ILE A 194 7.06 -3.62 -31.54
CA ILE A 194 8.36 -4.07 -31.03
C ILE A 194 8.18 -4.65 -29.60
N PRO A 195 9.12 -5.47 -29.08
CA PRO A 195 9.01 -6.09 -27.75
C PRO A 195 9.21 -5.09 -26.59
N LEU A 196 8.53 -3.96 -26.67
CA LEU A 196 8.50 -2.86 -25.74
C LEU A 196 7.09 -2.74 -25.16
N SER A 197 7.00 -2.40 -23.88
CA SER A 197 5.74 -2.11 -23.21
C SER A 197 5.90 -0.92 -22.29
N TYR A 198 4.84 -0.12 -22.19
CA TYR A 198 4.76 1.05 -21.33
C TYR A 198 3.65 0.85 -20.30
N ASP A 199 3.95 1.09 -19.03
CA ASP A 199 3.03 1.06 -17.90
C ASP A 199 3.02 2.44 -17.20
N LEU A 200 1.85 3.06 -17.13
CA LEU A 200 1.56 4.28 -16.38
C LEU A 200 0.64 3.96 -15.21
N ASN A 201 1.02 4.37 -14.00
CA ASN A 201 0.19 4.22 -12.80
C ASN A 201 0.08 5.58 -12.10
N ILE A 202 -1.15 6.04 -11.88
CA ILE A 202 -1.45 7.27 -11.14
C ILE A 202 -2.28 6.92 -9.91
N ASN A 203 -1.82 7.32 -8.74
CA ASN A 203 -2.54 7.17 -7.48
C ASN A 203 -2.66 8.54 -6.82
N ALA A 204 -3.89 9.01 -6.61
CA ALA A 204 -4.15 10.28 -5.95
C ALA A 204 -5.15 10.14 -4.82
N ARG A 205 -4.97 10.97 -3.79
CA ARG A 205 -5.89 11.12 -2.67
C ARG A 205 -6.15 12.59 -2.42
N TYR A 206 -7.40 12.92 -2.13
CA TYR A 206 -7.83 14.23 -1.72
C TYR A 206 -8.65 14.13 -0.43
N GLY A 207 -8.07 14.56 0.69
CA GLY A 207 -8.79 14.67 1.96
C GLY A 207 -9.74 15.85 1.96
N LEU A 208 -11.00 15.64 2.33
CA LEU A 208 -12.01 16.71 2.42
C LEU A 208 -12.01 17.38 3.80
N ASN A 209 -11.40 16.75 4.79
CA ASN A 209 -11.25 17.26 6.15
C ASN A 209 -9.92 16.78 6.75
N LYS A 210 -9.72 17.09 8.03
CA LYS A 210 -8.48 16.80 8.74
C LYS A 210 -8.33 15.29 8.97
N LEU A 211 -7.28 14.72 8.38
CA LEU A 211 -7.02 13.28 8.42
C LEU A 211 -6.07 12.94 9.56
N SER A 212 -6.35 11.83 10.26
CA SER A 212 -5.39 11.18 11.13
C SER A 212 -4.16 10.72 10.33
N LEU A 213 -2.99 10.58 10.98
CA LEU A 213 -1.74 10.18 10.30
C LEU A 213 -1.90 8.89 9.44
N GLN A 214 -2.65 7.92 9.97
CA GLN A 214 -3.00 6.66 9.31
C GLN A 214 -3.87 6.78 8.05
N ASP A 215 -4.53 7.92 7.85
CA ASP A 215 -5.45 8.19 6.73
C ASP A 215 -4.84 9.18 5.72
N LYS A 216 -3.75 9.86 6.11
CA LYS A 216 -2.95 10.70 5.23
C LYS A 216 -2.30 9.88 4.11
N PHE A 217 -1.96 10.58 3.02
CA PHE A 217 -1.23 10.04 1.89
C PHE A 217 0.27 10.13 2.16
N SER A 218 1.02 9.06 1.91
CA SER A 218 2.45 8.97 2.21
C SER A 218 3.25 8.57 0.96
N ILE A 219 4.40 9.21 0.75
CA ILE A 219 5.35 8.93 -0.33
C ILE A 219 6.78 8.83 0.22
N GLY A 220 7.62 7.98 -0.35
CA GLY A 220 9.03 7.85 0.06
C GLY A 220 9.60 6.43 0.10
N GLY A 221 9.06 5.50 -0.70
CA GLY A 221 9.56 4.12 -0.73
C GLY A 221 9.19 3.38 -2.01
N TYR A 222 9.64 2.13 -2.14
CA TYR A 222 9.52 1.32 -3.37
C TYR A 222 8.11 1.23 -3.98
N TYR A 223 7.07 1.15 -3.13
CA TYR A 223 5.67 1.07 -3.56
C TYR A 223 5.04 2.42 -3.93
N SER A 224 5.71 3.54 -3.64
CA SER A 224 5.28 4.90 -4.01
C SER A 224 6.16 5.46 -5.13
N VAL A 225 7.20 6.23 -4.80
CA VAL A 225 8.18 6.77 -5.73
C VAL A 225 9.44 5.92 -5.65
N ARG A 226 9.80 5.20 -6.72
CA ARG A 226 11.08 4.46 -6.77
C ARG A 226 12.25 5.44 -6.65
N GLY A 227 13.34 4.98 -6.03
CA GLY A 227 14.51 5.82 -5.74
C GLY A 227 14.68 6.14 -4.27
N PHE A 228 13.69 5.85 -3.43
CA PHE A 228 13.70 6.10 -2.00
C PHE A 228 13.69 4.78 -1.21
N ASP A 229 14.36 4.75 -0.06
CA ASP A 229 14.58 3.54 0.75
C ASP A 229 13.38 3.11 1.61
N GLY A 230 12.39 3.99 1.81
CA GLY A 230 11.25 3.72 2.68
C GLY A 230 11.47 4.00 4.16
N GLU A 231 12.66 4.48 4.56
CA GLU A 231 12.98 4.76 5.96
C GLU A 231 12.42 6.12 6.41
N SER A 232 12.24 7.05 5.46
CA SER A 232 11.53 8.32 5.65
C SER A 232 10.34 8.42 4.70
N SER A 233 9.33 9.22 5.08
CA SER A 233 8.21 9.51 4.18
C SER A 233 7.69 10.93 4.32
N LEU A 234 7.26 11.52 3.19
CA LEU A 234 6.48 12.75 3.19
C LEU A 234 5.01 12.38 3.30
N VAL A 235 4.28 13.07 4.19
CA VAL A 235 2.90 12.74 4.51
C VAL A 235 2.00 13.97 4.42
N GLY A 236 0.83 13.84 3.80
CA GLY A 236 -0.12 14.95 3.65
C GLY A 236 -1.58 14.51 3.48
N ASN A 237 -2.51 15.44 3.62
CA ASN A 237 -3.95 15.15 3.46
C ASN A 237 -4.32 14.95 1.98
N HIS A 238 -3.56 15.57 1.09
CA HIS A 238 -3.67 15.40 -0.34
C HIS A 238 -2.34 14.86 -0.89
N GLY A 239 -2.41 14.09 -1.95
CA GLY A 239 -1.21 13.68 -2.65
C GLY A 239 -1.49 12.97 -3.96
N VAL A 240 -0.45 12.90 -4.77
CA VAL A 240 -0.44 12.20 -6.05
C VAL A 240 0.89 11.51 -6.24
N ILE A 241 0.86 10.31 -6.82
CA ILE A 241 2.00 9.56 -7.31
C ILE A 241 1.75 9.28 -8.78
N ILE A 242 2.75 9.49 -9.61
CA ILE A 242 2.77 9.11 -11.02
C ILE A 242 3.99 8.22 -11.22
N ARG A 243 3.78 6.99 -11.71
CA ARG A 243 4.84 6.03 -12.00
C ARG A 243 4.81 5.66 -13.47
N ASN A 244 5.94 5.80 -14.13
CA ASN A 244 6.14 5.42 -15.52
C ASN A 244 7.13 4.26 -15.56
N THR A 245 6.84 3.23 -16.34
CA THR A 245 7.78 2.13 -16.58
C THR A 245 7.77 1.77 -18.05
N LEU A 246 8.95 1.76 -18.67
CA LEU A 246 9.19 1.23 -19.99
C LEU A 246 9.94 -0.10 -19.85
N SER A 247 9.41 -1.18 -20.41
CA SER A 247 9.98 -2.53 -20.30
C SER A 247 10.27 -3.10 -21.68
N TYR A 248 11.52 -3.52 -21.92
CA TYR A 248 11.97 -4.22 -23.13
C TYR A 248 12.11 -5.72 -22.84
N SER A 249 11.34 -6.55 -23.55
CA SER A 249 11.33 -8.00 -23.40
C SER A 249 12.38 -8.63 -24.31
N TYR A 250 13.49 -9.06 -23.72
CA TYR A 250 14.62 -9.61 -24.47
C TYR A 250 14.52 -11.13 -24.67
N TYR A 251 13.79 -11.84 -23.81
CA TYR A 251 13.58 -13.28 -23.94
C TYR A 251 12.31 -13.75 -23.23
N LYS A 252 11.32 -14.21 -24.00
CA LYS A 252 10.01 -14.69 -23.50
C LYS A 252 9.41 -13.65 -22.54
N ASN A 253 9.33 -13.99 -21.25
CA ASN A 253 8.71 -13.18 -20.21
C ASN A 253 9.77 -12.45 -19.36
N ASN A 254 11.01 -12.39 -19.84
CA ASN A 254 12.10 -11.68 -19.18
C ASN A 254 12.31 -10.34 -19.87
N SER A 255 12.36 -9.28 -19.06
CA SER A 255 12.43 -7.91 -19.52
C SER A 255 13.40 -7.11 -18.66
N ILE A 256 14.16 -6.23 -19.30
CA ILE A 256 14.76 -5.09 -18.61
C ILE A 256 13.75 -3.95 -18.58
N TYR A 257 13.79 -3.10 -17.56
CA TYR A 257 12.93 -1.94 -17.48
C TYR A 257 13.64 -0.71 -16.95
N ALA A 258 13.16 0.45 -17.40
CA ALA A 258 13.50 1.75 -16.88
C ALA A 258 12.22 2.44 -16.41
N GLY A 259 12.26 3.08 -15.25
CA GLY A 259 11.11 3.78 -14.69
C GLY A 259 11.49 5.14 -14.14
N VAL A 260 10.56 6.09 -14.27
CA VAL A 260 10.66 7.45 -13.71
C VAL A 260 9.37 7.74 -12.98
N ASP A 261 9.51 8.05 -11.70
CA ASP A 261 8.42 8.24 -10.78
C ASP A 261 8.50 9.64 -10.16
N ALA A 262 7.35 10.26 -9.93
CA ALA A 262 7.22 11.50 -9.20
C ALA A 262 6.02 11.44 -8.27
N GLY A 263 6.11 12.10 -7.12
CA GLY A 263 5.01 12.21 -6.19
C GLY A 263 5.07 13.49 -5.39
N MET A 264 3.90 14.00 -5.00
CA MET A 264 3.78 15.19 -4.17
C MET A 264 2.72 14.96 -3.11
N VAL A 265 2.94 15.53 -1.92
CA VAL A 265 1.93 15.62 -0.85
C VAL A 265 1.72 17.06 -0.42
N ARG A 266 0.54 17.36 0.14
CA ARG A 266 0.23 18.66 0.74
C ARG A 266 -0.52 18.47 2.05
N ALA A 267 -0.11 19.22 3.08
CA ALA A 267 -0.88 19.39 4.30
C ALA A 267 -1.96 20.45 4.11
N THR A 268 -3.08 20.33 4.82
CA THR A 268 -4.18 21.33 4.76
C THR A 268 -3.82 22.63 5.50
N SER A 269 -2.79 22.61 6.35
CA SER A 269 -2.50 23.71 7.30
C SER A 269 -1.00 23.98 7.47
N SER A 270 -0.27 24.22 6.39
CA SER A 270 1.07 24.81 6.50
C SER A 270 1.16 26.04 5.59
N GLY A 271 1.19 27.22 6.21
CA GLY A 271 1.70 28.45 5.56
C GLY A 271 3.18 28.36 5.18
N ILE A 272 3.82 27.22 5.48
CA ILE A 272 5.14 26.83 5.01
C ILE A 272 5.00 26.29 3.59
N LYS A 273 5.68 26.96 2.64
CA LYS A 273 5.93 26.46 1.28
C LYS A 273 6.91 25.28 1.35
N ASP A 274 6.52 24.20 1.99
CA ASP A 274 7.34 23.00 2.00
C ASP A 274 7.30 22.38 0.61
N GLU A 275 8.49 22.25 0.01
CA GLU A 275 8.74 21.52 -1.23
C GLU A 275 8.41 20.03 -1.00
N ASN A 276 7.14 19.64 -0.91
CA ASN A 276 6.76 18.28 -0.53
C ASN A 276 6.68 17.33 -1.73
N THR A 277 7.73 17.32 -2.55
CA THR A 277 7.81 16.56 -3.80
C THR A 277 9.01 15.63 -3.79
N LEU A 278 8.82 14.41 -4.27
CA LEU A 278 9.86 13.42 -4.50
C LEU A 278 9.85 13.02 -5.97
N ALA A 279 11.03 12.87 -6.57
CA ALA A 279 11.18 12.23 -7.87
C ALA A 279 12.35 11.25 -7.84
N GLY A 280 12.25 10.18 -8.60
CA GLY A 280 13.31 9.17 -8.67
C GLY A 280 13.18 8.29 -9.90
N TYR A 281 14.23 7.49 -10.12
CA TYR A 281 14.26 6.55 -11.23
C TYR A 281 14.64 5.16 -10.75
N ALA A 282 14.28 4.15 -11.55
CA ALA A 282 14.71 2.77 -11.34
C ALA A 282 15.11 2.13 -12.67
N LEU A 283 16.14 1.31 -12.61
CA LEU A 283 16.52 0.37 -13.66
C LEU A 283 16.43 -1.03 -13.06
N GLY A 284 15.80 -1.95 -13.78
CA GLY A 284 15.61 -3.29 -13.25
C GLY A 284 15.48 -4.36 -14.31
N LEU A 285 15.46 -5.59 -13.83
CA LEU A 285 15.30 -6.81 -14.58
C LEU A 285 14.20 -7.61 -13.91
N LYS A 286 13.20 -8.02 -14.68
CA LYS A 286 12.10 -8.84 -14.18
C LYS A 286 11.80 -9.97 -15.13
N GLY A 287 11.32 -11.08 -14.61
CA GLY A 287 10.85 -12.18 -15.43
C GLY A 287 10.48 -13.39 -14.62
N TYR A 288 10.38 -14.53 -15.30
CA TYR A 288 10.30 -15.81 -14.63
C TYR A 288 11.04 -16.89 -15.40
N ILE A 289 11.49 -17.87 -14.65
CA ILE A 289 12.15 -19.07 -15.13
C ILE A 289 11.25 -20.26 -14.77
N LYS A 290 11.11 -21.20 -15.70
CA LYS A 290 10.47 -22.49 -15.40
C LYS A 290 11.47 -23.38 -14.67
N ALA A 291 11.25 -23.60 -13.39
CA ALA A 291 12.05 -24.47 -12.52
C ALA A 291 11.09 -25.45 -11.82
N TYR A 292 10.65 -26.48 -12.57
CA TYR A 292 9.44 -27.28 -12.32
C TYR A 292 8.15 -26.47 -12.38
N ASN A 293 7.99 -25.49 -11.49
CA ASN A 293 6.92 -24.51 -11.55
C ASN A 293 7.50 -23.13 -11.92
N ARG A 294 6.89 -22.04 -11.44
CA ARG A 294 7.22 -20.68 -11.85
C ARG A 294 8.03 -19.96 -10.78
N LEU A 295 9.32 -19.77 -11.02
CA LEU A 295 10.17 -18.90 -10.22
C LEU A 295 10.23 -17.51 -10.88
N SER A 296 9.52 -16.54 -10.32
CA SER A 296 9.54 -15.14 -10.78
C SER A 296 10.53 -14.31 -9.97
N TYR A 297 11.14 -13.33 -10.63
CA TYR A 297 12.09 -12.41 -10.03
C TYR A 297 11.85 -10.99 -10.55
N ASP A 298 12.11 -9.99 -9.70
CA ASP A 298 12.21 -8.57 -10.04
C ASP A 298 13.35 -7.99 -9.23
N ILE A 299 14.42 -7.54 -9.89
CA ILE A 299 15.61 -6.97 -9.26
C ILE A 299 15.80 -5.57 -9.84
N SER A 300 16.01 -4.57 -8.99
CA SER A 300 16.19 -3.19 -9.44
C SER A 300 17.16 -2.40 -8.61
N ILE A 301 17.79 -1.44 -9.27
CA ILE A 301 18.59 -0.37 -8.67
C ILE A 301 17.85 0.93 -8.93
N SER A 302 17.73 1.76 -7.89
CA SER A 302 16.99 3.02 -7.97
C SER A 302 17.70 4.13 -7.19
N LYS A 303 17.53 5.37 -7.63
CA LYS A 303 18.11 6.55 -6.97
C LYS A 303 17.12 7.72 -6.96
N PRO A 304 17.21 8.63 -5.97
CA PRO A 304 16.42 9.85 -5.96
C PRO A 304 16.95 10.81 -7.06
N LEU A 305 16.03 11.42 -7.81
CA LEU A 305 16.32 12.51 -8.75
C LEU A 305 16.11 13.88 -8.09
N TYR A 306 15.06 13.99 -7.29
CA TYR A 306 14.73 15.21 -6.55
C TYR A 306 14.15 14.85 -5.19
N LYS A 307 14.63 15.54 -4.16
CA LYS A 307 14.12 15.45 -2.80
C LYS A 307 14.38 16.76 -2.05
N PRO A 308 13.58 17.09 -1.03
CA PRO A 308 13.83 18.24 -0.18
C PRO A 308 15.14 18.09 0.58
N LYS A 309 15.77 19.21 0.96
CA LYS A 309 17.05 19.21 1.67
C LYS A 309 16.97 18.43 3.00
N SER A 310 15.86 18.55 3.71
CA SER A 310 15.60 17.87 4.99
C SER A 310 15.21 16.40 4.85
N PHE A 311 14.95 15.90 3.64
CA PHE A 311 14.52 14.52 3.44
C PHE A 311 15.74 13.59 3.38
N GLU A 312 15.91 12.76 4.41
CA GLU A 312 16.99 11.77 4.47
C GLU A 312 16.60 10.49 3.71
N THR A 313 17.50 10.01 2.86
CA THR A 313 17.37 8.75 2.12
C THR A 313 18.75 8.33 1.64
N ARG A 314 18.95 7.02 1.47
CA ARG A 314 20.13 6.48 0.78
C ARG A 314 20.23 7.00 -0.64
N SER A 315 21.46 7.17 -1.11
CA SER A 315 21.77 7.63 -2.47
C SER A 315 21.51 6.57 -3.54
N THR A 316 21.56 5.28 -3.16
CA THR A 316 21.32 4.14 -4.05
C THR A 316 20.56 3.05 -3.30
N ASN A 317 19.51 2.56 -3.93
CA ASN A 317 18.59 1.57 -3.37
C ASN A 317 18.53 0.35 -4.26
N VAL A 318 18.76 -0.83 -3.68
CA VAL A 318 18.64 -2.13 -4.35
C VAL A 318 17.40 -2.84 -3.81
N ASN A 319 16.51 -3.22 -4.71
CA ASN A 319 15.30 -3.98 -4.37
C ASN A 319 15.32 -5.30 -5.12
N PHE A 320 14.90 -6.38 -4.47
CA PHE A 320 14.69 -7.66 -5.11
C PHE A 320 13.42 -8.31 -4.56
N ILE A 321 12.62 -8.87 -5.46
CA ILE A 321 11.43 -9.67 -5.16
C ILE A 321 11.65 -11.02 -5.86
N ILE A 322 11.59 -12.10 -5.09
CA ILE A 322 11.64 -13.47 -5.60
C ILE A 322 10.38 -14.16 -5.13
N SER A 323 9.66 -14.80 -6.04
CA SER A 323 8.43 -15.53 -5.74
C SER A 323 8.39 -16.86 -6.47
N TYR A 324 8.01 -17.92 -5.75
CA TYR A 324 7.79 -19.25 -6.31
C TYR A 324 6.30 -19.59 -6.21
N GLU A 325 5.69 -19.89 -7.36
CA GLU A 325 4.29 -20.34 -7.47
C GLU A 325 4.30 -21.82 -7.81
N PHE A 326 3.46 -22.62 -7.13
CA PHE A 326 3.43 -24.08 -7.26
C PHE A 326 2.04 -24.64 -7.47
#